data_AF-A0A6C0FFW4-F1
#
_entry.id   AF-A0A6C0FFW4-F1
#
_cell.length_a   1.000
_cell.length_b   1.000
_cell.length_c   1.000
_cell.angle_alpha   90.00
_cell.angle_beta   90.00
_cell.angle_gamma   90.00
#
_symmetry.space_group_name_H-M   'P 1'
#
loop_
_entity.id
_entity.type
_entity.pdbx_description
1 polymer ?
#
loop_
_entity_poly.entity_id
_entity_poly.type
_entity_poly.pdbx_seq_one_letter_code
_entity_poly.pdbx_strand_id
1 'polypeptide(L)' 'MSFETITSKLLDSMKKEIKREEHMNTINNEIIKPIVDKVLEQLYPYFIGVSLITAFIVVSVFVILCLNLKICFF' A
#
# COMPACT_ATOMS: atom_id res chain seq x y z
N MET A 1 8.19 47.50 -1.92
CA MET A 1 7.29 46.36 -2.17
C MET A 1 8.17 45.22 -2.66
N SER A 2 8.44 44.26 -1.78
CA SER A 2 9.49 43.27 -1.95
C SER A 2 9.11 42.27 -3.04
N PHE A 3 10.06 41.96 -3.93
CA PHE A 3 9.99 40.86 -4.89
C PHE A 3 9.53 39.55 -4.24
N GLU A 4 9.79 39.35 -2.95
CA GLU A 4 9.31 38.19 -2.17
C GLU A 4 7.79 38.08 -2.14
N THR A 5 7.05 39.19 -2.10
CA THR A 5 5.58 39.17 -2.12
C THR A 5 5.03 38.81 -3.51
N ILE A 6 5.77 39.15 -4.57
CA ILE A 6 5.39 38.81 -5.95
C ILE A 6 5.69 37.33 -6.20
N THR A 7 6.87 36.88 -5.79
CA THR A 7 7.29 35.47 -5.86
C THR A 7 6.37 34.59 -5.03
N SER A 8 5.99 34.99 -3.82
CA SER A 8 5.07 34.20 -2.99
C SER A 8 3.68 34.11 -3.61
N LYS A 9 3.14 35.19 -4.18
CA LYS A 9 1.85 35.17 -4.88
C LYS A 9 1.88 34.33 -6.17
N LEU A 10 3.00 34.35 -6.91
CA LEU A 10 3.19 33.51 -8.08
C LEU A 10 3.27 32.03 -7.70
N LEU A 11 4.06 31.71 -6.67
CA LEU A 11 4.15 30.35 -6.11
C LEU A 11 2.81 29.86 -5.61
N ASP A 12 2.04 30.69 -4.89
CA ASP A 12 0.71 30.34 -4.41
C ASP A 12 -0.27 30.08 -5.56
N SER A 13 -0.22 30.94 -6.59
CA SER A 13 -1.09 30.79 -7.77
C SER A 13 -0.75 29.54 -8.55
N MET A 14 0.53 29.26 -8.80
CA MET A 14 0.99 28.02 -9.43
C MET A 14 0.63 26.79 -8.60
N LYS A 15 0.81 26.86 -7.27
CA LYS A 15 0.45 25.76 -6.37
C LYS A 15 -1.05 25.48 -6.40
N LYS A 16 -1.89 26.53 -6.52
CA LYS A 16 -3.35 26.42 -6.64
C LYS A 16 -3.78 25.83 -7.99
N GLU A 17 -3.03 26.13 -9.05
CA GLU A 17 -3.26 25.63 -10.41
C GLU A 17 -2.85 24.16 -10.55
N ILE A 18 -1.71 23.77 -9.99
CA ILE A 18 -1.27 22.36 -9.88
C ILE A 18 -2.26 21.55 -9.02
N LYS A 19 -2.86 22.18 -8.01
CA LYS A 19 -3.84 21.54 -7.12
C LYS A 19 -5.26 21.49 -7.70
N ARG A 20 -5.51 21.99 -8.92
CA ARG A 20 -6.80 21.81 -9.60
C ARG A 20 -7.05 20.32 -9.80
N GLU A 21 -8.28 19.90 -9.53
CA GLU A 21 -8.70 18.50 -9.53
C GLU A 21 -8.40 17.79 -10.87
N GLU A 22 -8.45 18.50 -12.01
CA GLU A 22 -8.09 17.96 -13.33
C GLU A 22 -6.62 17.53 -13.41
N HIS A 23 -5.68 18.39 -12.98
CA HIS A 23 -4.25 18.05 -12.99
C HIS A 23 -3.91 16.99 -11.94
N MET A 24 -4.60 17.01 -10.80
CA MET A 24 -4.45 15.98 -9.78
C MET A 24 -4.93 14.62 -10.29
N ASN A 25 -6.00 14.58 -11.08
CA ASN A 25 -6.51 13.35 -11.69
C ASN A 25 -5.52 12.81 -12.73
N THR A 26 -4.95 13.68 -13.57
CA THR A 26 -3.89 13.29 -14.52
C THR A 26 -2.67 12.75 -13.79
N ILE A 27 -2.18 13.43 -12.75
CA ILE A 27 -1.05 12.96 -11.93
C ILE A 27 -1.38 11.62 -11.26
N ASN A 28 -2.58 11.46 -10.71
CA ASN A 28 -2.98 10.19 -10.09
C ASN A 28 -3.03 9.06 -11.10
N ASN A 29 -3.64 9.30 -12.25
CA ASN A 29 -3.93 8.25 -13.24
C ASN A 29 -2.71 7.90 -14.11
N GLU A 30 -1.82 8.87 -14.37
CA GLU A 30 -0.59 8.68 -15.18
C GLU A 30 0.66 8.37 -14.35
N ILE A 31 0.75 8.83 -13.10
CA ILE A 31 1.96 8.69 -12.28
C ILE A 31 1.70 7.79 -11.07
N ILE A 32 0.68 8.09 -10.26
CA ILE A 32 0.43 7.29 -9.04
C ILE A 32 -0.04 5.89 -9.40
N LYS A 33 -0.89 5.73 -10.41
CA LYS A 33 -1.40 4.44 -10.84
C LYS A 33 -0.31 3.46 -11.27
N PRO A 34 0.62 3.77 -12.19
CA PRO A 34 1.70 2.85 -12.53
C PRO A 34 2.69 2.61 -11.38
N ILE A 35 2.88 3.57 -10.47
CA ILE A 35 3.71 3.35 -9.28
C ILE A 35 3.04 2.35 -8.35
N VAL A 36 1.75 2.54 -8.07
CA VAL A 36 0.96 1.62 -7.23
C VAL A 36 0.87 0.26 -7.89
N ASP A 37 0.67 0.17 -9.21
CA ASP A 37 0.67 -1.09 -9.95
C ASP A 37 2.01 -1.82 -9.78
N LYS A 38 3.15 -1.15 -10.00
CA LYS A 38 4.48 -1.75 -9.82
C LYS A 38 4.74 -2.18 -8.37
N VAL A 39 4.33 -1.38 -7.40
CA VAL A 39 4.48 -1.70 -5.97
C VAL A 39 3.61 -2.90 -5.61
N LEU A 40 2.36 -2.96 -6.07
CA LEU A 40 1.46 -4.08 -5.84
C LEU A 40 1.93 -5.34 -6.58
N GLU A 41 2.45 -5.23 -7.79
CA GLU A 41 3.00 -6.34 -8.57
C GLU A 41 4.21 -6.96 -7.88
N GLN A 42 5.06 -6.13 -7.26
CA GLN A 42 6.19 -6.61 -6.47
C GLN A 42 5.78 -7.10 -5.07
N LEU A 43 4.72 -6.55 -4.49
CA LEU A 43 4.19 -6.96 -3.19
C LEU A 43 3.37 -8.25 -3.27
N TYR A 44 2.74 -8.53 -4.42
CA TYR A 44 1.91 -9.72 -4.66
C TYR A 44 2.63 -11.05 -4.36
N PRO A 45 3.84 -11.33 -4.88
CA PRO A 45 4.57 -12.56 -4.56
C PRO A 45 4.93 -12.65 -3.07
N TYR A 46 5.19 -11.51 -2.41
CA TYR A 46 5.43 -11.48 -0.97
C TYR A 46 4.16 -11.81 -0.19
N PHE A 47 3.01 -11.27 -0.61
CA PHE A 47 1.71 -11.55 0.00
C PHE A 47 1.32 -13.03 -0.14
N ILE A 48 1.56 -13.62 -1.31
CA ILE A 48 1.36 -15.06 -1.53
C ILE A 48 2.31 -15.88 -0.66
N GLY A 49 3.60 -15.51 -0.60
CA GLY A 49 4.59 -16.21 0.21
C GLY A 49 4.23 -16.20 1.70
N VAL A 50 3.88 -15.03 2.23
CA VAL A 50 3.42 -14.88 3.62
C VAL A 50 2.14 -15.69 3.86
N SER A 51 1.17 -15.61 2.95
CA SER A 51 -0.09 -16.36 3.07
C SER A 51 0.14 -17.88 3.15
N LEU A 52 1.03 -18.42 2.32
CA LEU A 52 1.41 -19.84 2.35
C LEU A 52 2.04 -20.26 3.68
N ILE A 53 2.96 -19.45 4.20
CA ILE A 53 3.61 -19.71 5.50
C ILE A 53 2.58 -19.66 6.62
N THR A 54 1.71 -18.64 6.62
CA THR A 54 0.64 -18.52 7.61
C THR A 54 -0.31 -19.72 7.56
N ALA A 55 -0.72 -20.18 6.38
CA ALA A 55 -1.56 -21.35 6.23
C ALA A 55 -0.89 -22.62 6.81
N PHE A 56 0.40 -22.80 6.56
CA PHE A 56 1.16 -23.93 7.10
C PHE A 56 1.22 -23.93 8.64
N ILE A 57 1.42 -22.75 9.24
CA ILE A 57 1.41 -22.59 10.70
C ILE A 57 0.04 -22.95 11.26
N VAL A 58 -1.04 -22.45 10.66
CA VAL A 58 -2.41 -22.74 11.11
C VAL A 58 -2.70 -24.24 11.08
N VAL A 59 -2.36 -24.92 9.97
CA VAL A 59 -2.52 -26.38 9.86
C VAL A 59 -1.71 -27.10 10.92
N SER A 60 -0.48 -26.67 11.18
CA SER A 60 0.39 -27.28 12.20
C SER A 60 -0.21 -27.17 13.59
N VAL A 61 -0.79 -26.01 13.95
CA VAL A 61 -1.49 -25.82 15.23
C VAL A 61 -2.69 -26.75 15.34
N PHE A 62 -3.48 -26.91 14.27
CA PHE A 62 -4.59 -27.86 14.24
C PHE A 62 -4.13 -29.30 14.45
N VAL A 63 -3.04 -29.72 13.81
CA VAL A 63 -2.49 -31.07 13.99
C VAL A 63 -2.07 -31.31 15.45
N ILE A 64 -1.36 -30.35 16.06
CA ILE A 64 -0.92 -30.45 17.46
C ILE A 64 -2.12 -30.55 18.42
N LEU A 65 -3.17 -29.78 18.15
CA LEU A 65 -4.39 -29.79 18.96
C LEU A 65 -5.13 -31.14 18.83
N CYS A 66 -5.27 -31.68 17.62
CA CYS A 66 -5.82 -33.01 17.40
C CYS A 66 -4.98 -34.12 18.07
N LEU A 67 -3.64 -34.01 18.02
CA LEU A 67 -2.75 -34.96 18.68
C LEU A 67 -2.88 -34.90 20.21
N ASN A 68 -2.97 -33.69 20.78
CA ASN A 68 -3.18 -33.49 22.21
C ASN A 68 -4.52 -34.05 22.68
N LEU A 69 -5.61 -33.81 21.94
CA LEU A 69 -6.91 -34.40 22.25
C LEU A 69 -6.86 -35.93 22.25
N LYS A 70 -6.15 -36.54 21.29
CA LYS A 70 -6.00 -38.00 21.23
C LYS A 70 -5.19 -38.55 22.41
N ILE A 71 -4.22 -37.80 22.93
CA ILE A 71 -3.41 -38.18 24.11
C ILE A 71 -4.18 -37.98 25.42
N CYS A 72 -5.06 -36.98 25.51
CA CYS A 72 -5.81 -36.68 26.74
C CYS A 72 -7.09 -37.52 26.89
N PHE A 73 -7.62 -38.07 25.79
CA PHE A 73 -8.85 -38.86 25.77
C PHE A 73 -8.61 -40.39 25.72
N PHE A 74 -7.36 -40.83 25.80
CA PHE A 74 -6.95 -42.23 25.99
C PHE A 74 -6.26 -42.38 27.33
#